data_AF-X0V6C1-F1
#
_entry.id   AF-X0V6C1-F1
#
_cell.length_a   1.000
_cell.length_b   1.000
_cell.length_c   1.000
_cell.angle_alpha   90.00
_cell.angle_beta   90.00
_cell.angle_gamma   90.00
#
_symmetry.space_group_name_H-M   'P 1'
#
loop_
_entity.id
_entity.type
_entity.pdbx_description
1 polymer ?
#
loop_
_entity_poly.entity_id
_entity_poly.type
_entity_poly.pdbx_seq_one_letter_code
_entity_poly.pdbx_strand_id
1 'polypeptide(L)'
;LADALIEVLPGKNVMIIVSTDMSHFFPKKKANDTDSKTISLIQSFETSTLIKRLEKGENIMCGGGPVVSSLLYARERGEAKVEILHYTDSSQVGGESQVVGYLAAALYTKIPNPIFSLSPDEKTELLRLARSAINQSIKEKKIINYNTENLNFLAKKGAFVTLKRKGNLRGCIGFIEPLAPLYQTVIQASVYAACRDQRFLPVSAEELDDLEIEISVLSPLKKIHDPSLIRVGKHGLVISKGNKRGLLLPQVPVENNWSRETFLRQAC
;
A
#
# COMPACT_ATOMS: atom_id res chain seq x y z
N LEU A 1 -7.49 20.34 0.60
CA LEU A 1 -8.07 19.26 1.45
C LEU A 1 -7.72 17.88 0.90
N ALA A 2 -7.94 17.57 -0.38
CA ALA A 2 -7.54 16.30 -0.97
C ALA A 2 -6.06 15.92 -0.69
N ASP A 3 -5.13 16.85 -0.92
CA ASP A 3 -3.69 16.63 -0.65
C ASP A 3 -3.40 16.29 0.81
N ALA A 4 -4.04 16.98 1.75
CA ALA A 4 -3.91 16.68 3.17
C ALA A 4 -4.44 15.27 3.50
N LEU A 5 -5.55 14.83 2.88
CA LEU A 5 -6.06 13.46 3.03
C LEU A 5 -5.08 12.42 2.45
N ILE A 6 -4.46 12.71 1.31
CA ILE A 6 -3.42 11.85 0.69
C ILE A 6 -2.23 11.69 1.62
N GLU A 7 -1.84 12.73 2.36
CA GLU A 7 -0.71 12.71 3.28
C GLU A 7 -1.00 11.93 4.57
N VAL A 8 -2.19 12.11 5.17
CA VAL A 8 -2.46 11.65 6.55
C VAL A 8 -3.18 10.31 6.66
N LEU A 9 -3.86 9.86 5.59
CA LEU A 9 -4.63 8.61 5.57
C LEU A 9 -3.86 7.33 5.18
N PRO A 10 -2.67 7.35 4.54
CA PRO A 10 -1.95 6.12 4.21
C PRO A 10 -1.73 5.19 5.42
N GLY A 11 -2.09 3.91 5.23
CA GLY A 11 -1.94 2.87 6.25
C GLY A 11 -3.02 2.88 7.35
N LYS A 12 -4.06 3.71 7.23
CA LYS A 12 -5.24 3.71 8.11
C LYS A 12 -6.43 3.08 7.39
N ASN A 13 -7.29 2.37 8.13
CA ASN A 13 -8.58 1.92 7.62
C ASN A 13 -9.61 3.02 7.89
N VAL A 14 -9.99 3.78 6.87
CA VAL A 14 -10.80 5.00 7.01
C VAL A 14 -11.91 5.01 5.97
N MET A 15 -13.11 5.37 6.42
CA MET A 15 -14.26 5.70 5.58
C MET A 15 -14.44 7.21 5.56
N ILE A 16 -14.53 7.80 4.36
CA ILE A 16 -14.81 9.23 4.19
C ILE A 16 -16.31 9.37 3.93
N ILE A 17 -17.00 10.12 4.79
CA ILE A 17 -18.41 10.46 4.63
C ILE A 17 -18.50 11.95 4.30
N VAL A 18 -19.17 12.26 3.20
CA VAL A 18 -19.47 13.64 2.78
C VAL A 18 -20.97 13.83 2.83
N SER A 19 -21.42 14.84 3.56
CA SER A 19 -22.82 15.23 3.66
C SER A 19 -23.02 16.58 3.01
N THR A 20 -23.97 16.68 2.08
CA THR A 20 -24.37 17.94 1.44
C THR A 20 -25.78 17.84 0.89
N ASP A 21 -26.50 18.95 0.92
CA ASP A 21 -27.69 19.13 0.09
C ASP A 21 -27.27 19.41 -1.36
N MET A 22 -28.12 18.99 -2.31
CA MET A 22 -27.99 19.34 -3.73
C MET A 22 -28.60 20.74 -3.97
N SER A 23 -29.19 21.00 -5.14
CA SER A 23 -29.86 22.28 -5.37
C SER A 23 -31.08 22.44 -4.45
N HIS A 24 -31.36 23.69 -4.06
CA HIS A 24 -32.47 24.04 -3.18
C HIS A 24 -33.27 25.25 -3.68
N PHE A 25 -34.51 25.41 -3.24
CA PHE A 25 -35.40 26.55 -3.57
C PHE A 25 -35.81 26.65 -5.05
N PHE A 26 -35.62 25.58 -5.83
CA PHE A 26 -36.16 25.47 -7.18
C PHE A 26 -37.49 24.73 -7.19
N PRO A 27 -38.39 25.05 -8.13
CA PRO A 27 -39.49 24.16 -8.46
C PRO A 27 -38.95 22.77 -8.83
N LYS A 28 -39.65 21.71 -8.43
CA LYS A 28 -39.21 20.31 -8.57
C LYS A 28 -38.56 19.99 -9.92
N LYS A 29 -39.23 20.35 -11.01
CA LYS A 29 -38.71 20.10 -12.37
C LYS A 29 -37.33 20.71 -12.61
N LYS A 30 -37.09 21.93 -12.12
CA LYS A 30 -35.82 22.65 -12.28
C LYS A 30 -34.75 22.11 -11.33
N ALA A 31 -35.12 21.74 -10.10
CA ALA A 31 -34.22 21.07 -9.16
C ALA A 31 -33.69 19.77 -9.77
N ASN A 32 -34.60 18.90 -10.22
CA ASN A 32 -34.25 17.58 -10.73
C ASN A 32 -33.42 17.66 -12.04
N ASP A 33 -33.68 18.63 -12.91
CA ASP A 33 -32.83 18.90 -14.08
C ASP A 33 -31.43 19.43 -13.70
N THR A 34 -31.35 20.31 -12.70
CA THR A 34 -30.07 20.84 -12.21
C THR A 34 -29.24 19.76 -11.51
N ASP A 35 -29.89 18.95 -10.70
CA ASP A 35 -29.28 17.88 -9.92
C ASP A 35 -28.82 16.73 -10.82
N SER A 36 -29.61 16.31 -11.81
CA SER A 36 -29.21 15.25 -12.75
C SER A 36 -27.94 15.61 -13.53
N LYS A 37 -27.78 16.86 -13.94
CA LYS A 37 -26.55 17.38 -14.56
C LYS A 37 -25.38 17.35 -13.57
N THR A 38 -25.63 17.72 -12.33
CA THR A 38 -24.61 17.73 -11.27
C THR A 38 -24.16 16.31 -10.90
N ILE A 39 -25.11 15.38 -10.79
CA ILE A 39 -24.88 13.94 -10.60
C ILE A 39 -24.02 13.39 -11.73
N SER A 40 -24.33 13.73 -12.98
CA SER A 40 -23.54 13.31 -14.15
C SER A 40 -22.09 13.76 -14.02
N LEU A 41 -21.84 15.01 -13.63
CA LEU A 41 -20.48 15.52 -13.41
C LEU A 41 -19.75 14.81 -12.26
N ILE A 42 -20.46 14.44 -11.20
CA ILE A 42 -19.88 13.65 -10.09
C ILE A 42 -19.50 12.25 -10.59
N GLN A 43 -20.41 11.56 -11.32
CA GLN A 43 -20.17 10.22 -11.85
C GLN A 43 -19.01 10.18 -12.83
N SER A 44 -18.90 11.18 -13.71
CA SER A 44 -17.85 11.29 -14.70
C SER A 44 -16.59 11.97 -14.17
N PHE A 45 -16.52 12.27 -12.87
CA PHE A 45 -15.33 12.85 -12.25
C PHE A 45 -14.93 14.21 -12.88
N GLU A 46 -15.89 15.00 -13.37
CA GLU A 46 -15.67 16.31 -14.00
C GLU A 46 -15.44 17.43 -12.96
N THR A 47 -14.42 17.24 -12.12
CA THR A 47 -14.10 18.08 -10.96
C THR A 47 -13.81 19.54 -11.33
N SER A 48 -13.12 19.77 -12.45
CA SER A 48 -12.83 21.13 -12.94
C SER A 48 -14.11 21.89 -13.29
N THR A 49 -15.10 21.21 -13.86
CA THR A 49 -16.40 21.80 -14.20
C THR A 49 -17.21 22.06 -12.93
N LEU A 50 -17.23 21.11 -11.98
CA LEU A 50 -17.87 21.31 -10.67
C LEU A 50 -17.29 22.53 -9.93
N ILE A 51 -15.96 22.65 -9.85
CA ILE A 51 -15.29 23.79 -9.21
C ILE A 51 -15.73 25.10 -9.85
N LYS A 52 -15.66 25.22 -11.18
CA LYS A 52 -16.06 26.44 -11.90
C LYS A 52 -17.52 26.85 -11.63
N ARG A 53 -18.43 25.88 -11.53
CA ARG A 53 -19.85 26.15 -11.25
C ARG A 53 -20.05 26.60 -9.79
N LEU A 54 -19.35 25.99 -8.85
CA LEU A 54 -19.34 26.38 -7.44
C LEU A 54 -18.77 27.79 -7.24
N GLU A 55 -17.64 28.11 -7.88
CA GLU A 55 -17.01 29.44 -7.81
C GLU A 55 -17.89 30.54 -8.41
N LYS A 56 -18.70 30.21 -9.41
CA LYS A 56 -19.73 31.11 -9.97
C LYS A 56 -20.94 31.29 -9.06
N GLY A 57 -21.02 30.57 -7.95
CA GLY A 57 -22.18 30.60 -7.05
C GLY A 57 -23.42 29.93 -7.66
N GLU A 58 -23.26 29.00 -8.61
CA GLU A 58 -24.39 28.26 -9.13
C GLU A 58 -25.00 27.38 -8.04
N ASN A 59 -26.34 27.39 -7.96
CA ASN A 59 -27.09 26.60 -6.99
C ASN A 59 -27.16 25.12 -7.40
N ILE A 60 -26.05 24.41 -7.21
CA ILE A 60 -25.89 23.00 -7.57
C ILE A 60 -25.67 22.09 -6.36
N MET A 61 -25.07 22.61 -5.28
CA MET A 61 -24.89 21.95 -3.97
C MET A 61 -24.28 22.95 -2.97
N CYS A 62 -24.60 22.82 -1.67
CA CYS A 62 -24.06 23.70 -0.63
C CYS A 62 -22.66 23.29 -0.15
N GLY A 63 -22.37 21.99 -0.15
CA GLY A 63 -21.13 21.37 0.35
C GLY A 63 -20.21 20.89 -0.76
N GLY A 64 -20.06 21.65 -1.84
CA GLY A 64 -19.32 21.19 -3.01
C GLY A 64 -17.81 21.02 -2.84
N GLY A 65 -17.18 21.80 -1.96
CA GLY A 65 -15.75 21.67 -1.64
C GLY A 65 -15.38 20.27 -1.11
N PRO A 66 -16.05 19.76 -0.06
CA PRO A 66 -15.90 18.38 0.40
C PRO A 66 -16.16 17.31 -0.68
N VAL A 67 -17.20 17.46 -1.50
CA VAL A 67 -17.51 16.50 -2.59
C VAL A 67 -16.35 16.44 -3.59
N VAL A 68 -15.93 17.60 -4.10
CA VAL A 68 -14.80 17.71 -5.04
C VAL A 68 -13.51 17.16 -4.40
N SER A 69 -13.26 17.46 -3.14
CA SER A 69 -12.08 16.98 -2.42
C SER A 69 -12.05 15.45 -2.32
N SER A 70 -13.19 14.81 -2.05
CA SER A 70 -13.30 13.35 -2.01
C SER A 70 -13.09 12.72 -3.39
N LEU A 71 -13.65 13.32 -4.45
CA LEU A 71 -13.45 12.85 -5.83
C LEU A 71 -11.97 12.94 -6.26
N LEU A 72 -11.30 14.07 -5.96
CA LEU A 72 -9.88 14.26 -6.24
C LEU A 72 -9.02 13.27 -5.43
N TYR A 73 -9.30 13.14 -4.12
CA TYR A 73 -8.63 12.15 -3.27
C TYR A 73 -8.75 10.74 -3.83
N ALA A 74 -9.96 10.31 -4.21
CA ALA A 74 -10.18 8.97 -4.74
C ALA A 74 -9.44 8.74 -6.07
N ARG A 75 -9.41 9.73 -6.97
CA ARG A 75 -8.67 9.63 -8.24
C ARG A 75 -7.18 9.45 -8.03
N GLU A 76 -6.59 10.16 -7.06
CA GLU A 76 -5.17 10.02 -6.74
C GLU A 76 -4.83 8.65 -6.14
N ARG A 77 -5.81 7.98 -5.51
CA ARG A 77 -5.62 6.66 -4.89
C ARG A 77 -5.67 5.50 -5.88
N GLY A 78 -6.17 5.68 -7.10
CA GLY A 78 -6.23 4.65 -8.13
C GLY A 78 -7.45 4.76 -9.05
N GLU A 79 -7.81 3.67 -9.71
CA GLU A 79 -9.02 3.59 -10.55
C GLU A 79 -10.27 3.79 -9.67
N ALA A 80 -10.84 4.99 -9.69
CA ALA A 80 -11.98 5.40 -8.89
C ALA A 80 -13.28 5.34 -9.68
N LYS A 81 -14.39 4.98 -9.01
CA LYS A 81 -15.73 4.94 -9.57
C LYS A 81 -16.73 5.50 -8.57
N VAL A 82 -17.77 6.15 -9.09
CA VAL A 82 -18.93 6.59 -8.33
C VAL A 82 -20.14 5.80 -8.81
N GLU A 83 -20.82 5.15 -7.87
CA GLU A 83 -22.11 4.52 -8.08
C GLU A 83 -23.19 5.33 -7.39
N ILE A 84 -24.26 5.63 -8.12
CA ILE A 84 -25.41 6.37 -7.59
C ILE A 84 -26.34 5.34 -6.96
N LEU A 85 -26.50 5.41 -5.64
CA LEU A 85 -27.32 4.49 -4.88
C LEU A 85 -28.78 4.93 -4.90
N HIS A 86 -29.01 6.23 -4.70
CA HIS A 86 -30.35 6.79 -4.70
C HIS A 86 -30.32 8.31 -4.91
N TYR A 87 -31.35 8.83 -5.56
CA TYR A 87 -31.64 10.26 -5.62
C TYR A 87 -33.12 10.48 -5.32
N THR A 88 -33.43 11.48 -4.51
CA THR A 88 -34.79 11.91 -4.19
C THR A 88 -34.81 13.41 -3.90
N ASP A 89 -36.00 13.97 -3.69
CA ASP A 89 -36.21 15.38 -3.38
C ASP A 89 -37.27 15.54 -2.28
N SER A 90 -37.34 16.74 -1.69
CA SER A 90 -38.27 17.02 -0.58
C SER A 90 -39.74 17.13 -0.98
N SER A 91 -40.12 16.92 -2.26
CA SER A 91 -41.50 17.15 -2.72
C SER A 91 -42.55 16.26 -2.07
N GLN A 92 -42.16 15.06 -1.64
CA GLN A 92 -43.06 14.13 -0.97
C GLN A 92 -43.59 14.66 0.37
N VAL A 93 -42.88 15.62 0.98
CA VAL A 93 -43.25 16.21 2.29
C VAL A 93 -43.61 17.69 2.14
N GLY A 94 -42.86 18.45 1.33
CA GLY A 94 -42.96 19.92 1.23
C GLY A 94 -43.69 20.46 -0.01
N GLY A 95 -44.18 19.59 -0.90
CA GLY A 95 -44.78 20.01 -2.17
C GLY A 95 -43.73 20.38 -3.23
N GLU A 96 -44.18 20.79 -4.43
CA GLU A 96 -43.31 20.87 -5.61
C GLU A 96 -42.81 22.29 -5.96
N SER A 97 -43.25 23.32 -5.23
CA SER A 97 -42.95 24.73 -5.51
C SER A 97 -41.49 25.09 -5.23
N GLN A 98 -40.94 24.56 -4.14
CA GLN A 98 -39.54 24.71 -3.74
C GLN A 98 -39.07 23.43 -3.06
N VAL A 99 -38.11 22.75 -3.67
CA VAL A 99 -37.58 21.49 -3.14
C VAL A 99 -36.08 21.58 -2.83
N VAL A 100 -35.61 20.65 -2.02
CA VAL A 100 -34.19 20.34 -1.80
C VAL A 100 -33.92 18.94 -2.35
N GLY A 101 -32.86 18.80 -3.15
CA GLY A 101 -32.42 17.51 -3.69
C GLY A 101 -31.48 16.76 -2.74
N TYR A 102 -31.60 15.43 -2.71
CA TYR A 102 -30.81 14.54 -1.88
C TYR A 102 -30.19 13.42 -2.72
N LEU A 103 -28.87 13.26 -2.62
CA LEU A 103 -28.11 12.25 -3.33
C LEU A 103 -27.41 11.31 -2.35
N ALA A 104 -27.60 10.00 -2.54
CA ALA A 104 -26.77 8.96 -1.96
C ALA A 104 -25.90 8.34 -3.06
N ALA A 105 -24.58 8.38 -2.88
CA ALA A 105 -23.62 7.81 -3.81
C ALA A 105 -22.48 7.10 -3.07
N ALA A 106 -22.02 5.99 -3.62
CA ALA A 106 -20.84 5.27 -3.17
C ALA A 106 -19.64 5.64 -4.05
N LEU A 107 -18.61 6.21 -3.43
CA LEU A 107 -17.31 6.43 -4.07
C LEU A 107 -16.37 5.31 -3.64
N TYR A 108 -15.99 4.45 -4.57
CA TYR A 108 -15.04 3.38 -4.33
C TYR A 108 -13.87 3.47 -5.28
N THR A 109 -12.71 3.14 -4.74
CA THR A 109 -11.49 2.99 -5.53
C THR A 109 -11.22 1.50 -5.63
N LYS A 110 -10.87 1.02 -6.83
CA LYS A 110 -10.05 -0.18 -6.91
C LYS A 110 -8.70 0.20 -6.34
N ILE A 111 -8.59 0.15 -5.02
CA ILE A 111 -7.32 0.26 -4.33
C ILE A 111 -6.50 -0.93 -4.85
N PRO A 112 -5.33 -0.75 -5.50
CA PRO A 112 -4.40 -1.85 -5.58
C PRO A 112 -4.08 -2.23 -4.13
N ASN A 113 -4.62 -3.38 -3.69
CA ASN A 113 -4.60 -3.93 -2.33
C ASN A 113 -3.76 -3.12 -1.31
N PRO A 114 -4.36 -2.48 -0.28
CA PRO A 114 -3.60 -1.76 0.73
C PRO A 114 -2.83 -2.68 1.69
N ILE A 115 -2.92 -4.00 1.51
CA ILE A 115 -2.06 -4.98 2.14
C ILE A 115 -1.44 -5.79 1.01
N PHE A 116 -0.21 -5.43 0.65
CA PHE A 116 0.61 -6.35 -0.14
C PHE A 116 0.70 -7.67 0.64
N SER A 117 0.11 -8.71 0.08
CA SER A 117 0.08 -10.04 0.65
C SER A 117 0.39 -11.03 -0.45
N LEU A 118 1.22 -12.01 -0.12
CA LEU A 118 1.53 -13.10 -1.02
C LEU A 118 0.61 -14.28 -0.70
N SER A 119 0.01 -14.87 -1.73
CA SER A 119 -0.71 -16.13 -1.63
C SER A 119 0.26 -17.27 -1.25
N PRO A 120 -0.23 -18.42 -0.75
CA PRO A 120 0.62 -19.59 -0.52
C PRO A 120 1.41 -20.04 -1.76
N ASP A 121 0.80 -19.96 -2.94
CA ASP A 121 1.44 -20.32 -4.21
C ASP A 121 2.54 -19.33 -4.57
N GLU A 122 2.29 -18.04 -4.41
CA GLU A 122 3.28 -16.98 -4.64
C GLU A 122 4.47 -17.10 -3.67
N LYS A 123 4.23 -17.46 -2.42
CA LYS A 123 5.30 -17.72 -1.44
C LYS A 123 6.15 -18.91 -1.86
N THR A 124 5.50 -20.01 -2.28
CA THR A 124 6.17 -21.21 -2.76
C THR A 124 7.00 -20.91 -4.01
N GLU A 125 6.48 -20.08 -4.91
CA GLU A 125 7.17 -19.67 -6.11
C GLU A 125 8.40 -18.79 -5.81
N LEU A 126 8.30 -17.83 -4.88
CA LEU A 126 9.47 -17.03 -4.46
C LEU A 126 10.55 -17.89 -3.80
N LEU A 127 10.17 -18.88 -2.98
CA LEU A 127 11.11 -19.82 -2.39
C LEU A 127 11.81 -20.67 -3.46
N ARG A 128 11.05 -21.17 -4.44
CA ARG A 128 11.60 -21.90 -5.58
C ARG A 128 12.55 -21.01 -6.38
N LEU A 129 12.17 -19.75 -6.63
CA LEU A 129 13.00 -18.78 -7.34
C LEU A 129 14.32 -18.51 -6.61
N ALA A 130 14.28 -18.30 -5.30
CA ALA A 130 15.45 -18.11 -4.47
C ALA A 130 16.39 -19.34 -4.52
N ARG A 131 15.82 -20.55 -4.38
CA ARG A 131 16.54 -21.82 -4.48
C ARG A 131 17.21 -21.99 -5.85
N SER A 132 16.48 -21.74 -6.94
CA SER A 132 17.01 -21.83 -8.31
C SER A 132 18.11 -20.80 -8.55
N ALA A 133 17.94 -19.57 -8.08
CA ALA A 133 18.96 -18.52 -8.19
C ALA A 133 20.27 -18.90 -7.49
N ILE A 134 20.19 -19.46 -6.28
CA ILE A 134 21.36 -19.93 -5.52
C ILE A 134 22.03 -21.11 -6.24
N ASN A 135 21.26 -22.12 -6.64
CA ASN A 135 21.78 -23.30 -7.31
C ASN A 135 22.52 -22.95 -8.61
N GLN A 136 21.91 -22.11 -9.44
CA GLN A 136 22.51 -21.71 -10.72
C GLN A 136 23.74 -20.81 -10.53
N SER A 137 23.73 -19.94 -9.52
CA SER A 137 24.91 -19.13 -9.20
C SER A 137 26.08 -19.98 -8.69
N ILE A 138 25.81 -20.99 -7.85
CA ILE A 138 26.87 -21.83 -7.27
C ILE A 138 27.42 -22.82 -8.30
N LYS A 139 26.54 -23.57 -8.99
CA LYS A 139 26.92 -24.63 -9.93
C LYS A 139 27.39 -24.11 -11.28
N GLU A 140 26.72 -23.10 -11.83
CA GLU A 140 26.93 -22.63 -13.21
C GLU A 140 27.58 -21.25 -13.29
N LYS A 141 27.75 -20.54 -12.17
CA LYS A 141 28.20 -19.14 -12.12
C LYS A 141 27.33 -18.19 -12.97
N LYS A 142 26.05 -18.51 -13.13
CA LYS A 142 25.08 -17.73 -13.90
C LYS A 142 24.01 -17.11 -13.00
N ILE A 143 23.41 -16.03 -13.46
CA ILE A 143 22.20 -15.45 -12.88
C ILE A 143 21.01 -16.03 -13.65
N ILE A 144 19.98 -16.45 -12.91
CA ILE A 144 18.76 -16.98 -13.50
C ILE A 144 18.04 -15.91 -14.32
N ASN A 145 17.58 -16.29 -15.52
CA ASN A 145 16.64 -15.49 -16.28
C ASN A 145 15.22 -15.87 -15.86
N TYR A 146 14.45 -14.89 -15.38
CA TYR A 146 13.09 -15.11 -14.91
C TYR A 146 12.20 -13.95 -15.34
N ASN A 147 11.09 -14.28 -15.98
CA ASN A 147 10.05 -13.36 -16.40
C ASN A 147 8.73 -13.80 -15.77
N THR A 148 7.87 -12.84 -15.44
CA THR A 148 6.57 -13.11 -14.84
C THR A 148 5.59 -12.02 -15.21
N GLU A 149 4.32 -12.39 -15.33
CA GLU A 149 3.19 -11.47 -15.47
C GLU A 149 2.53 -11.18 -14.11
N ASN A 150 3.01 -11.80 -13.03
CA ASN A 150 2.47 -11.61 -11.69
C ASN A 150 2.76 -10.19 -11.17
N LEU A 151 1.70 -9.39 -11.01
CA LEU A 151 1.78 -8.01 -10.54
C LEU A 151 2.43 -7.85 -9.16
N ASN A 152 2.26 -8.81 -8.24
CA ASN A 152 2.91 -8.78 -6.92
C ASN A 152 4.43 -8.93 -7.05
N PHE A 153 4.90 -9.69 -8.03
CA PHE A 153 6.32 -9.90 -8.25
C PHE A 153 6.96 -8.72 -8.98
N LEU A 154 6.17 -8.07 -9.85
CA LEU A 154 6.54 -6.83 -10.54
C LEU A 154 6.53 -5.61 -9.61
N ALA A 155 5.83 -5.68 -8.47
CA ALA A 155 5.79 -4.61 -7.49
C ALA A 155 7.18 -4.34 -6.89
N LYS A 156 7.56 -3.06 -6.81
CA LYS A 156 8.83 -2.67 -6.19
C LYS A 156 8.79 -2.91 -4.69
N LYS A 157 9.66 -3.78 -4.19
CA LYS A 157 9.71 -4.17 -2.77
C LYS A 157 11.14 -4.38 -2.31
N GLY A 158 11.40 -3.95 -1.08
CA GLY A 158 12.56 -4.41 -0.32
C GLY A 158 12.32 -5.83 0.18
N ALA A 159 13.35 -6.64 0.25
CA ALA A 159 13.28 -8.00 0.78
C ALA A 159 14.64 -8.44 1.33
N PHE A 160 14.59 -9.33 2.32
CA PHE A 160 15.74 -10.02 2.88
C PHE A 160 15.60 -11.52 2.62
N VAL A 161 16.72 -12.15 2.25
CA VAL A 161 16.82 -13.60 2.12
C VAL A 161 17.79 -14.09 3.18
N THR A 162 17.31 -14.96 4.04
CA THR A 162 18.07 -15.61 5.10
C THR A 162 18.24 -17.08 4.73
N LEU A 163 19.48 -17.56 4.85
CA LEU A 163 19.86 -18.94 4.68
C LEU A 163 20.17 -19.52 6.05
N LYS A 164 19.57 -20.67 6.36
CA LYS A 164 19.85 -21.44 7.56
C LYS A 164 20.35 -22.83 7.15
N ARG A 165 21.21 -23.44 7.97
CA ARG A 165 21.67 -24.83 7.80
C ARG A 165 21.63 -25.51 9.15
N LYS A 166 20.85 -26.59 9.28
CA LYS A 166 20.62 -27.29 10.55
C LYS A 166 20.21 -26.31 11.67
N GLY A 167 19.28 -25.41 11.35
CA GLY A 167 18.81 -24.34 12.25
C GLY A 167 19.75 -23.14 12.46
N ASN A 168 21.01 -23.18 12.01
CA ASN A 168 21.98 -22.09 12.23
C ASN A 168 22.04 -21.13 11.05
N LEU A 169 22.23 -19.83 11.31
CA LEU A 169 22.39 -18.81 10.28
C LEU A 169 23.62 -19.12 9.39
N ARG A 170 23.41 -19.18 8.07
CA ARG A 170 24.44 -19.46 7.06
C ARG A 170 24.68 -18.29 6.09
N GLY A 171 23.77 -17.32 6.07
CA GLY A 171 23.88 -16.06 5.33
C GLY A 171 22.58 -15.26 5.43
N CYS A 172 22.66 -13.93 5.40
CA CYS A 172 21.49 -13.07 5.34
C CYS A 172 21.83 -11.75 4.66
N ILE A 173 21.21 -11.50 3.51
CA ILE A 173 21.36 -10.25 2.76
C ILE A 173 19.99 -9.79 2.28
N GLY A 174 19.81 -8.48 2.21
CA GLY A 174 18.60 -7.88 1.67
C GLY A 174 18.75 -6.42 1.34
N PHE A 175 17.70 -5.89 0.73
CA PHE A 175 17.60 -4.50 0.33
C PHE A 175 16.39 -3.90 1.02
N ILE A 176 16.61 -2.78 1.72
CA ILE A 176 15.56 -2.11 2.48
C ILE A 176 14.69 -1.27 1.53
N GLU A 177 15.35 -0.58 0.60
CA GLU A 177 14.70 0.31 -0.34
C GLU A 177 14.12 -0.49 -1.51
N PRO A 178 12.86 -0.23 -1.89
CA PRO A 178 12.19 -0.91 -3.00
C PRO A 178 12.66 -0.33 -4.34
N LEU A 179 13.93 -0.54 -4.70
CA LEU A 179 14.51 0.01 -5.94
C LEU A 179 14.15 -0.83 -7.17
N ALA A 180 13.92 -2.13 -6.99
CA ALA A 180 13.64 -3.09 -8.06
C ALA A 180 12.35 -3.90 -7.78
N PRO A 181 11.74 -4.51 -8.82
CA PRO A 181 10.70 -5.52 -8.67
C PRO A 181 11.07 -6.61 -7.67
N LEU A 182 10.09 -7.11 -6.90
CA LEU A 182 10.29 -8.10 -5.87
C LEU A 182 11.04 -9.36 -6.36
N TYR A 183 10.69 -9.88 -7.54
CA TYR A 183 11.38 -11.08 -8.06
C TYR A 183 12.88 -10.82 -8.25
N GLN A 184 13.27 -9.64 -8.76
CA GLN A 184 14.68 -9.26 -8.94
C GLN A 184 15.36 -9.08 -7.59
N THR A 185 14.71 -8.40 -6.65
CA THR A 185 15.21 -8.23 -5.28
C THR A 185 15.49 -9.58 -4.63
N VAL A 186 14.56 -10.55 -4.75
CA VAL A 186 14.72 -11.90 -4.21
C VAL A 186 15.87 -12.65 -4.88
N ILE A 187 15.96 -12.65 -6.22
CA ILE A 187 17.07 -13.30 -6.95
C ILE A 187 18.41 -12.75 -6.47
N GLN A 188 18.56 -11.42 -6.47
CA GLN A 188 19.83 -10.78 -6.12
C GLN A 188 20.20 -11.00 -4.65
N ALA A 189 19.24 -10.83 -3.73
CA ALA A 189 19.45 -11.05 -2.31
C ALA A 189 19.81 -12.51 -2.01
N SER A 190 19.19 -13.48 -2.72
CA SER A 190 19.48 -14.91 -2.56
C SER A 190 20.93 -15.23 -2.96
N VAL A 191 21.37 -14.73 -4.11
CA VAL A 191 22.75 -14.92 -4.59
C VAL A 191 23.74 -14.24 -3.63
N TYR A 192 23.44 -13.04 -3.14
CA TYR A 192 24.35 -12.35 -2.22
C TYR A 192 24.39 -13.00 -0.84
N ALA A 193 23.26 -13.48 -0.32
CA ALA A 193 23.23 -14.21 0.95
C ALA A 193 24.07 -15.50 0.88
N ALA A 194 24.07 -16.19 -0.25
CA ALA A 194 24.85 -17.41 -0.45
C ALA A 194 26.34 -17.14 -0.73
N CYS A 195 26.66 -16.09 -1.48
CA CYS A 195 28.01 -15.93 -2.06
C CYS A 195 28.79 -14.72 -1.53
N ARG A 196 28.14 -13.75 -0.88
CA ARG A 196 28.73 -12.43 -0.57
C ARG A 196 28.47 -11.92 0.85
N ASP A 197 27.88 -12.71 1.74
CA ASP A 197 27.78 -12.35 3.14
C ASP A 197 29.16 -12.46 3.80
N GLN A 198 29.77 -11.33 4.13
CA GLN A 198 31.16 -11.25 4.64
C GLN A 198 31.39 -11.97 5.97
N ARG A 199 30.33 -12.34 6.69
CA ARG A 199 30.42 -13.08 7.95
C ARG A 199 30.70 -14.57 7.75
N PHE A 200 30.50 -15.08 6.53
CA PHE A 200 30.60 -16.49 6.21
C PHE A 200 31.43 -16.72 4.93
N LEU A 201 32.01 -17.91 4.80
CA LEU A 201 32.54 -18.34 3.50
C LEU A 201 31.39 -18.54 2.50
N PRO A 202 31.60 -18.35 1.19
CA PRO A 202 30.60 -18.66 0.18
C PRO A 202 30.06 -20.09 0.35
N VAL A 203 28.76 -20.27 0.17
CA VAL A 203 28.09 -21.58 0.22
C VAL A 203 28.68 -22.52 -0.84
N SER A 204 29.06 -23.73 -0.45
CA SER A 204 29.57 -24.76 -1.37
C SER A 204 28.44 -25.59 -1.99
N ALA A 205 28.75 -26.33 -3.07
CA ALA A 205 27.75 -27.12 -3.79
C ALA A 205 27.15 -28.25 -2.92
N GLU A 206 27.93 -28.77 -1.98
CA GLU A 206 27.56 -29.85 -1.06
C GLU A 206 26.62 -29.36 0.04
N GLU A 207 26.59 -28.06 0.32
CA GLU A 207 25.67 -27.48 1.31
C GLU A 207 24.27 -27.25 0.76
N LEU A 208 24.12 -27.24 -0.58
CA LEU A 208 22.90 -26.78 -1.24
C LEU A 208 21.65 -27.51 -0.74
N ASP A 209 21.71 -28.83 -0.61
CA ASP A 209 20.55 -29.65 -0.24
C ASP A 209 20.15 -29.49 1.24
N ASP A 210 21.07 -29.07 2.09
CA ASP A 210 20.85 -28.85 3.54
C ASP A 210 20.35 -27.43 3.88
N LEU A 211 20.26 -26.54 2.89
CA LEU A 211 19.95 -25.14 3.11
C LEU A 211 18.44 -24.88 3.19
N GLU A 212 18.03 -24.34 4.34
CA GLU A 212 16.72 -23.74 4.57
C GLU A 212 16.74 -22.28 4.10
N ILE A 213 15.72 -21.88 3.34
CA ILE A 213 15.59 -20.51 2.81
C ILE A 213 14.37 -19.83 3.45
N GLU A 214 14.59 -18.64 3.97
CA GLU A 214 13.54 -17.77 4.52
C GLU A 214 13.56 -16.43 3.77
N ILE A 215 12.40 -15.95 3.33
CA ILE A 215 12.26 -14.68 2.61
C ILE A 215 11.38 -13.74 3.41
N SER A 216 11.93 -12.59 3.78
CA SER A 216 11.23 -11.51 4.48
C SER A 216 10.98 -10.34 3.52
N VAL A 217 9.76 -10.24 2.97
CA VAL A 217 9.37 -9.10 2.12
C VAL A 217 8.93 -7.92 2.98
N LEU A 218 9.51 -6.76 2.72
CA LEU A 218 9.37 -5.59 3.58
C LEU A 218 8.21 -4.68 3.15
N SER A 219 7.54 -4.12 4.16
CA SER A 219 6.69 -2.96 3.98
C SER A 219 7.53 -1.68 3.85
N PRO A 220 7.00 -0.60 3.26
CA PRO A 220 7.67 0.70 3.26
C PRO A 220 8.03 1.14 4.68
N LEU A 221 9.22 1.73 4.85
CA LEU A 221 9.64 2.25 6.15
C LEU A 221 8.73 3.38 6.59
N LYS A 222 8.27 3.31 7.84
CA LYS A 222 7.50 4.38 8.49
C LYS A 222 8.32 4.97 9.63
N LYS A 223 8.67 6.25 9.53
CA LYS A 223 9.33 6.97 10.61
C LYS A 223 8.36 7.08 11.80
N ILE A 224 8.87 6.82 13.00
CA ILE A 224 8.14 6.96 14.26
C ILE A 224 8.89 7.93 15.17
N HIS A 225 8.13 8.66 15.99
CA HIS A 225 8.67 9.55 17.02
C HIS A 225 8.48 8.97 18.43
N ASP A 226 7.50 8.08 18.59
CA ASP A 226 7.21 7.42 19.85
C ASP A 226 7.57 5.92 19.76
N PRO A 227 8.60 5.45 20.50
CA PRO A 227 8.96 4.04 20.58
C PRO A 227 7.89 3.15 21.22
N SER A 228 6.86 3.69 21.86
CA SER A 228 5.70 2.92 22.38
C SER A 228 4.92 2.18 21.31
N LEU A 229 4.97 2.68 20.07
CA LEU A 229 4.25 2.12 18.92
C LEU A 229 4.89 0.82 18.36
N ILE A 230 6.08 0.45 18.83
CA ILE A 230 6.80 -0.73 18.37
C ILE A 230 6.14 -1.98 18.96
N ARG A 231 5.74 -2.92 18.11
CA ARG A 231 5.17 -4.21 18.50
C ARG A 231 6.18 -5.31 18.15
N VAL A 232 6.76 -5.91 19.20
CA VAL A 232 7.70 -7.04 19.06
C VAL A 232 7.01 -8.20 18.31
N GLY A 233 7.76 -8.86 17.41
CA GLY A 233 7.24 -9.92 16.54
C GLY A 233 6.39 -9.46 15.36
N LYS A 234 6.08 -8.15 15.28
CA LYS A 234 5.37 -7.56 14.15
C LYS A 234 6.22 -6.56 13.38
N HIS A 235 6.93 -5.67 14.08
CA HIS A 235 7.69 -4.59 13.47
C HIS A 235 9.19 -4.91 13.46
N GLY A 236 9.85 -4.62 12.33
CA GLY A 236 11.30 -4.52 12.25
C GLY A 236 11.74 -3.10 12.60
N LEU A 237 13.02 -2.92 12.94
CA LEU A 237 13.59 -1.62 13.27
C LEU A 237 14.68 -1.25 12.29
N VAL A 238 14.67 0.03 11.90
CA VAL A 238 15.78 0.69 11.24
C VAL A 238 16.11 1.93 12.05
N ILE A 239 17.32 1.97 12.60
CA ILE A 239 17.82 3.10 13.37
C ILE A 239 18.97 3.73 12.59
N SER A 240 18.97 5.05 12.44
CA SER A 240 20.04 5.78 11.76
C SER A 240 20.50 6.99 12.57
N LYS A 241 21.82 7.20 12.63
CA LYS A 241 22.45 8.38 13.23
C LYS A 241 23.68 8.77 12.40
N GLY A 242 23.54 9.83 11.60
CA GLY A 242 24.56 10.20 10.61
C GLY A 242 24.79 9.08 9.61
N ASN A 243 26.04 8.67 9.42
CA ASN A 243 26.43 7.57 8.52
C ASN A 243 26.24 6.17 9.13
N LYS A 244 25.86 6.07 10.40
CA LYS A 244 25.60 4.79 11.07
C LYS A 244 24.15 4.37 10.88
N ARG A 245 23.93 3.11 10.52
CA ARG A 245 22.60 2.52 10.34
C ARG A 245 22.58 1.10 10.89
N GLY A 246 21.61 0.83 11.76
CA GLY A 246 21.27 -0.50 12.24
C GLY A 246 19.94 -0.95 11.66
N LEU A 247 19.82 -2.25 11.38
CA LEU A 247 18.56 -2.88 10.98
C LEU A 247 18.41 -4.21 11.70
N LEU A 248 17.22 -4.46 12.24
CA LEU A 248 16.84 -5.77 12.76
C LEU A 248 15.43 -6.14 12.25
N LEU A 249 15.30 -7.37 11.78
CA LEU A 249 14.06 -7.90 11.24
C LEU A 249 13.06 -8.27 12.38
N PRO A 250 11.74 -8.32 12.10
CA PRO A 250 10.72 -8.57 13.13
C PRO A 250 10.87 -9.88 13.93
N GLN A 251 11.45 -10.90 13.33
CA GLN A 251 11.64 -12.23 13.94
C GLN A 251 12.77 -12.28 14.95
N VAL A 252 13.82 -11.47 14.79
CA VAL A 252 15.01 -11.46 15.66
C VAL A 252 14.66 -11.30 17.15
N PRO A 253 13.86 -10.31 17.58
CA PRO A 253 13.50 -10.19 19.00
C PRO A 253 12.62 -11.33 19.50
N VAL A 254 11.88 -12.02 18.63
CA VAL A 254 11.06 -13.18 19.02
C VAL A 254 11.94 -14.40 19.25
N GLU A 255 12.85 -14.69 18.31
CA GLU A 255 13.81 -15.80 18.41
C GLU A 255 14.70 -15.69 19.65
N ASN A 256 14.99 -14.46 20.11
CA ASN A 256 15.85 -14.21 21.27
C ASN A 256 15.08 -13.82 22.55
N ASN A 257 13.74 -13.87 22.53
CA ASN A 257 12.87 -13.51 23.66
C ASN A 257 13.17 -12.10 24.24
N TRP A 258 13.38 -11.12 23.36
CA TRP A 258 13.71 -9.74 23.74
C TRP A 258 12.47 -8.90 24.03
N SER A 259 12.59 -8.04 25.04
CA SER A 259 11.63 -6.95 25.25
C SER A 259 11.80 -5.86 24.19
N ARG A 260 10.79 -4.98 24.06
CA ARG A 260 10.85 -3.79 23.19
C ARG A 260 12.07 -2.90 23.49
N GLU A 261 12.44 -2.76 24.77
CA GLU A 261 13.60 -1.98 25.18
C GLU A 261 14.91 -2.64 24.75
N THR A 262 15.04 -3.95 24.94
CA THR A 262 16.22 -4.70 24.49
C THR A 262 16.32 -4.64 22.97
N PHE A 263 15.20 -4.79 22.26
CA PHE A 263 15.16 -4.69 20.80
C PHE A 263 15.67 -3.35 20.28
N LEU A 264 15.28 -2.24 20.92
CA LEU A 264 15.79 -0.90 20.61
C LEU A 264 17.29 -0.77 20.90
N ARG A 265 17.75 -1.27 22.06
CA ARG A 265 19.18 -1.22 22.44
C ARG A 265 20.06 -2.00 21.47
N GLN A 266 19.62 -3.17 21.01
CA GLN A 266 20.37 -4.00 20.06
C GLN A 266 20.38 -3.42 18.63
N ALA A 267 19.39 -2.58 18.29
CA ALA A 267 19.34 -1.92 16.98
C ALA A 267 20.17 -0.61 16.91
N CYS A 268 20.54 -0.03 18.05
CA CYS A 268 21.33 1.20 18.18
C CYS A 268 22.84 0.92 18.10
#